data_AF-T1A5U8-F1
#
_entry.id   AF-T1A5U8-F1
#
_cell.length_a   1.000
_cell.length_b   1.000
_cell.length_c   1.000
_cell.angle_alpha   90.00
_cell.angle_beta   90.00
_cell.angle_gamma   90.00
#
_symmetry.space_group_name_H-M   'P 1'
#
loop_
_entity.id
_entity.type
_entity.pdbx_description
1 polymer ?
#
loop_
_entity_poly.entity_id
_entity_poly.type
_entity_poly.pdbx_seq_one_letter_code
_entity_poly.pdbx_strand_id
1 'polypeptide(L)' 'MYVASESGVVTVFELEGTRLRLLGRKYLAFEAHSVAVDPITHRVYFPLQDVNGRGVLRIMAPTEPQRH' A
#
# COMPACT_ATOMS: atom_id res chain seq x y z
N MET A 1 4.37 -0.53 -8.14
CA MET A 1 4.48 0.84 -7.58
C MET A 1 3.41 1.04 -6.53
N TYR A 2 3.77 1.63 -5.39
CA TYR A 2 2.85 1.94 -4.29
C TYR A 2 2.77 3.45 -4.11
N VAL A 3 1.55 3.97 -3.99
CA VAL A 3 1.29 5.38 -3.72
C VAL A 3 0.45 5.48 -2.47
N ALA A 4 0.99 6.13 -1.44
CA ALA A 4 0.33 6.42 -0.18
C ALA A 4 -0.12 7.88 -0.19
N SER A 5 -1.41 8.13 0.08
CA SER A 5 -1.93 9.49 0.20
C SER A 5 -2.13 9.88 1.66
N GLU A 6 -2.01 11.17 1.94
CA GLU A 6 -2.36 11.75 3.24
C GLU A 6 -3.80 11.46 3.65
N SER A 7 -4.71 11.38 2.67
CA SER A 7 -6.11 10.97 2.90
C SER A 7 -6.27 9.52 3.37
N GLY A 8 -5.19 8.75 3.47
CA GLY A 8 -5.22 7.38 3.98
C GLY A 8 -5.47 6.30 2.94
N VAL A 9 -5.60 6.68 1.67
CA VAL A 9 -5.80 5.76 0.56
C VAL A 9 -4.45 5.31 0.02
N VAL A 10 -4.29 4.00 -0.09
CA VAL A 10 -3.15 3.40 -0.75
C VAL A 10 -3.59 2.83 -2.07
N THR A 11 -2.84 3.17 -3.11
CA THR A 11 -3.06 2.68 -4.47
C THR A 11 -1.85 1.88 -4.94
N VAL A 12 -2.12 0.73 -5.55
CA VAL A 12 -1.10 -0.19 -6.06
C VAL A 12 -1.22 -0.26 -7.57
N PHE A 13 -0.09 -0.09 -8.26
CA PHE A 13 0.03 -0.21 -9.70
C PHE A 13 1.07 -1.27 -10.09
N GLU A 14 0.81 -1.99 -11.16
CA GLU A 14 1.83 -2.73 -11.90
C GLU A 14 2.45 -1.80 -12.95
N LEU A 15 3.77 -1.87 -13.12
CA LEU A 15 4.47 -1.15 -14.17
C LEU A 15 4.66 -2.09 -15.37
N GLU A 16 3.97 -1.78 -16.47
CA GLU A 16 4.06 -2.50 -17.75
C GLU A 16 4.81 -1.62 -18.75
N GLY A 17 6.14 -1.75 -18.77
CA GLY A 17 7.01 -0.88 -19.56
C GLY A 17 6.95 0.57 -19.07
N THR A 18 6.32 1.45 -19.85
CA THR A 18 6.11 2.87 -19.48
C THR A 18 4.69 3.18 -18.99
N ARG A 19 3.83 2.15 -18.86
CA ARG A 19 2.43 2.30 -18.43
C ARG A 19 2.23 1.79 -17.02
N LEU A 20 1.33 2.45 -16.28
CA LEU A 20 0.89 1.98 -14.97
C LEU A 20 -0.51 1.35 -15.10
N ARG A 21 -0.62 0.08 -14.73
CA ARG A 21 -1.90 -0.63 -14.63
C ARG A 21 -2.34 -0.65 -13.17
N LEU A 22 -3.55 -0.14 -12.90
CA LEU A 22 -4.11 -0.16 -11.54
C LEU A 22 -4.38 -1.61 -11.10
N LEU A 23 -3.78 -2.02 -9.99
CA LEU A 23 -4.06 -3.31 -9.35
C LEU A 23 -5.17 -3.20 -8.31
N GLY A 24 -5.23 -2.07 -7.60
CA GLY A 24 -6.24 -1.83 -6.59
C GLY A 24 -5.97 -0.57 -5.77
N ARG A 25 -6.99 -0.15 -5.02
CA ARG A 25 -6.88 0.93 -4.04
C ARG A 25 -7.67 0.60 -2.79
N LYS A 26 -7.17 0.99 -1.63
CA LYS A 26 -7.83 0.74 -0.34
C LYS A 26 -7.52 1.84 0.66
N TYR A 27 -8.53 2.26 1.42
CA TYR A 27 -8.33 3.09 2.60
C TYR A 27 -7.75 2.25 3.74
N LEU A 28 -6.62 2.67 4.30
CA LEU A 28 -5.94 1.93 5.37
C LEU A 28 -6.17 2.55 6.75
N ALA A 29 -5.94 3.85 6.88
CA ALA A 29 -6.23 4.68 8.06
C ALA A 29 -5.99 6.15 7.69
N PHE A 30 -6.51 7.08 8.49
CA PHE A 30 -6.24 8.51 8.36
C PHE A 30 -4.73 8.77 8.44
N GLU A 31 -4.20 9.67 7.62
CA GLU A 31 -2.77 10.00 7.57
C GLU A 31 -1.83 8.83 7.26
N ALA A 32 -2.24 7.84 6.47
CA ALA A 32 -1.34 6.81 5.95
C ALA A 32 -0.43 7.35 4.81
N HIS A 33 0.29 8.45 5.05
CA HIS A 33 1.04 9.22 4.05
C HIS A 33 2.41 8.62 3.66
N SER A 34 2.92 7.66 4.43
CA SER A 34 4.21 7.02 4.20
C SER A 34 4.06 5.52 3.90
N VAL A 35 4.94 4.99 3.04
CA VAL A 35 4.99 3.56 2.69
C VAL A 35 6.43 3.11 2.53
N ALA A 36 6.76 1.91 3.04
CA ALA A 36 8.05 1.26 2.80
C ALA A 36 7.91 -0.08 2.07
N VAL A 37 8.79 -0.23 1.07
CA VAL A 37 9.06 -1.32 0.13
C VAL A 37 10.05 -2.41 0.55
N ASP A 38 9.70 -3.67 0.87
CA ASP A 38 10.68 -4.77 0.76
C ASP A 38 10.62 -5.37 -0.66
N PRO A 39 11.61 -5.13 -1.54
CA PRO A 39 11.57 -5.61 -2.90
C PRO A 39 11.83 -7.13 -3.04
N ILE A 40 12.42 -7.78 -2.03
CA ILE A 40 12.72 -9.21 -2.05
C ILE A 40 11.45 -10.01 -1.72
N THR A 41 10.75 -9.61 -0.65
CA THR A 41 9.56 -10.33 -0.19
C THR A 41 8.25 -9.69 -0.64
N HIS A 42 8.30 -8.56 -1.34
CA HIS A 42 7.16 -7.70 -1.68
C HIS A 42 6.31 -7.26 -0.48
N ARG A 43 6.88 -7.27 0.73
CA ARG A 43 6.15 -6.80 1.92
C ARG A 43 6.07 -5.28 1.91
N VAL A 44 4.91 -4.79 2.32
CA VAL A 44 4.59 -3.36 2.30
C VAL A 44 4.26 -2.94 3.73
N TYR A 45 4.94 -1.90 4.19
CA TYR A 45 4.85 -1.44 5.57
C TYR A 45 4.23 -0.06 5.62
N PHE A 46 3.19 0.08 6.44
CA PHE A 46 2.48 1.34 6.66
C PHE A 46 2.58 1.73 8.14
N PRO A 47 3.40 2.75 8.47
CA PRO A 47 3.34 3.36 9.78
C PRO A 47 2.05 4.18 9.86
N LEU A 48 1.08 3.71 10.64
CA LEU A 48 -0.19 4.37 10.86
C LEU A 48 -0.12 5.13 12.19
N GLN A 49 -0.33 6.44 12.14
CA GLN A 49 -0.23 7.31 13.31
C GLN A 49 -1.34 7.05 14.33
N ASP A 50 -2.56 6.77 13.84
CA ASP A 50 -3.71 6.50 14.69
C ASP A 50 -4.59 5.38 14.10
N VAL A 51 -4.62 4.26 14.81
CA VAL A 51 -5.64 3.22 14.69
C VAL A 51 -6.25 3.01 16.07
N ASN A 52 -7.42 3.64 16.31
CA ASN A 52 -8.15 3.60 17.59
C ASN A 52 -7.33 4.13 18.77
N GLY A 53 -6.69 5.29 18.59
CA GLY A 53 -5.87 5.99 19.58
C GLY A 53 -4.46 5.42 19.75
N ARG A 54 -3.98 4.60 18.80
CA ARG A 54 -2.67 3.93 18.90
C ARG A 54 -1.90 3.97 17.58
N GLY A 55 -0.61 4.26 17.65
CA GLY A 55 0.31 4.08 16.53
C GLY A 55 0.52 2.58 16.25
N VAL A 56 0.37 2.18 14.98
CA VAL A 56 0.46 0.77 14.56
C VAL A 56 1.26 0.65 13.27
N LEU A 57 2.14 -0.35 13.20
CA LEU A 57 2.75 -0.77 11.94
C LEU A 57 1.88 -1.84 11.28
N ARG A 58 1.25 -1.51 10.16
CA ARG A 58 0.51 -2.50 9.35
C ARG A 58 1.42 -3.07 8.26
N ILE A 59 1.50 -4.39 8.21
CA ILE A 59 2.29 -5.13 7.21
C ILE A 59 1.30 -5.82 6.26
N MET A 60 1.46 -5.58 4.96
CA MET A 60 0.68 -6.25 3.92
C MET A 60 1.61 -7.01 2.97
N ALA A 61 1.10 -8.11 2.43
CA ALA A 61 1.75 -8.90 1.39
C ALA A 61 0.86 -8.93 0.14
N PRO A 62 1.42 -9.08 -1.06
CA PRO A 62 0.63 -9.30 -2.26
C PRO A 62 -0.18 -10.58 -2.09
N THR A 63 -1.48 -10.51 -2.37
CA THR A 63 -2.25 -11.70 -2.67
C THR A 63 -1.92 -12.13 -4.10
N GLU A 64 -1.96 -13.43 -4.40
CA GLU A 64 -1.79 -13.88 -5.78
C GLU A 64 -2.71 -13.07 -6.72
N PRO A 65 -2.20 -12.59 -7.87
CA PRO A 65 -3.05 -11.90 -8.83
C PRO A 65 -4.15 -12.86 -9.27
N GLN A 66 -5.41 -12.47 -9.10
CA GLN A 66 -6.52 -13.19 -9.75
C GLN A 66 -6.34 -13.01 -11.25
N ARG A 67 -5.84 -14.05 -11.92
CA ARG A 67 -5.82 -14.12 -13.38
C ARG A 67 -7.23 -14.46 -13.84
N HIS A 68 -7.96 -13.44 -14.29
CA HIS A 68 -9.15 -13.59 -15.13
C HIS A 68 -8.76 -13.55 -16.59
#